data_AF-A0A5K0XPK6-F1
#
_entry.id   AF-A0A5K0XPK6-F1
#
_cell.length_a   1.000
_cell.length_b   1.000
_cell.length_c   1.000
_cell.angle_alpha   90.00
_cell.angle_beta   90.00
_cell.angle_gamma   90.00
#
_symmetry.space_group_name_H-M   'P 1'
#
loop_
_entity.id
_entity.type
_entity.pdbx_description
1 polymer ?
#
loop_
_entity_poly.entity_id
_entity_poly.type
_entity_poly.pdbx_seq_one_letter_code
_entity_poly.pdbx_strand_id
1 'polypeptide(L)'
;GMLPSFSTCCNELVQRWEKSIGSQGLCELDVWKEFQNLTGDVISRTAFGSNYEEGRQIFQMQKEQTVLVIRALRKNYIPGL
;
A
#
# COMPACT_ATOMS: atom_id res chain seq x y z
N GLY A 1 7.39 11.54 -12.55
CA GLY A 1 7.78 10.28 -13.22
C GLY A 1 8.05 9.22 -12.17
N MET A 2 8.00 7.93 -12.53
CA MET A 2 8.03 6.82 -11.57
C MET A 2 9.28 6.80 -10.67
N LEU A 3 10.48 6.96 -11.26
CA LEU A 3 11.73 6.87 -10.51
C LEU A 3 11.89 7.97 -9.43
N PRO A 4 11.61 9.27 -9.74
CA PRO A 4 11.53 10.30 -8.70
C PRO A 4 10.51 10.00 -7.60
N SER A 5 9.30 9.56 -7.96
CA SER A 5 8.26 9.22 -6.97
C SER A 5 8.71 8.10 -6.05
N PHE A 6 9.37 7.07 -6.59
CA PHE A 6 9.92 5.95 -5.82
C PHE A 6 10.93 6.45 -4.77
N SER A 7 11.90 7.27 -5.19
CA SER A 7 12.90 7.84 -4.29
C SER A 7 12.25 8.67 -3.17
N THR A 8 11.28 9.53 -3.50
CA THR A 8 10.61 10.34 -2.47
C THR A 8 9.82 9.47 -1.50
N CYS A 9 9.08 8.47 -1.98
CA CYS A 9 8.31 7.58 -1.11
C CYS A 9 9.21 6.71 -0.21
N CYS A 10 10.37 6.26 -0.70
CA CYS A 10 11.35 5.57 0.13
C CYS A 10 11.92 6.47 1.24
N ASN A 11 12.25 7.73 0.93
CA ASN A 11 12.71 8.68 1.94
C ASN A 11 11.64 8.94 3.01
N GLU A 12 10.38 9.13 2.60
CA GLU A 12 9.25 9.30 3.52
C GLU A 12 9.05 8.06 4.41
N LEU A 13 9.20 6.84 3.86
CA LEU A 13 9.13 5.60 4.63
C LEU A 13 10.21 5.54 5.72
N VAL A 14 11.48 5.79 5.36
CA VAL A 14 12.61 5.78 6.32
C VAL A 14 12.38 6.81 7.41
N GLN A 15 11.94 8.03 7.07
CA GLN A 15 11.60 9.06 8.05
C GLN A 15 10.47 8.63 9.00
N ARG A 16 9.46 7.88 8.52
CA ARG A 16 8.39 7.34 9.38
C ARG A 16 8.93 6.29 10.35
N TRP A 17 9.83 5.42 9.89
CA TRP A 17 10.47 4.43 10.75
C TRP A 17 11.35 5.08 11.81
N GLU A 18 12.19 6.05 11.43
CA GLU A 18 13.02 6.82 12.37
C GLU A 18 12.18 7.49 13.46
N LYS A 19 11.02 8.07 13.09
CA LYS A 19 10.07 8.67 14.05
C LYS A 19 9.37 7.65 14.96
N SER A 20 9.31 6.39 14.53
CA SER A 20 8.68 5.30 15.28
C SER A 20 9.65 4.63 16.25
N ILE A 21 10.96 4.89 16.14
CA ILE A 21 11.95 4.47 17.11
C ILE A 21 11.79 5.31 18.39
N GLY A 22 11.29 4.66 19.44
CA GLY A 22 11.13 5.28 20.77
C GLY A 22 12.44 5.41 21.54
N SER A 23 12.34 5.75 22.82
CA SER A 23 13.49 5.94 23.72
C SER A 23 14.39 4.69 23.89
N GLN A 24 13.86 3.50 23.59
CA GLN A 24 14.62 2.24 23.63
C GLN A 24 15.55 2.04 22.43
N GLY A 25 15.49 2.90 21.41
CA GLY A 25 16.33 2.82 20.22
C GLY A 25 15.97 1.66 19.26
N LEU A 26 14.88 0.95 19.54
CA LEU A 26 14.39 -0.19 18.76
C LEU A 26 12.90 -0.01 18.44
N CYS A 27 12.48 -0.54 17.29
CA CYS A 27 11.09 -0.54 16.84
C CYS A 27 10.82 -1.86 16.11
N GLU A 28 9.73 -2.55 16.45
CA GLU A 28 9.24 -3.70 15.69
C GLU A 28 8.34 -3.20 14.55
N LEU A 29 8.54 -3.74 13.35
CA LEU A 29 7.82 -3.32 12.16
C LEU A 29 7.24 -4.53 11.43
N ASP A 30 5.98 -4.42 11.01
CA ASP A 30 5.39 -5.34 10.04
C ASP A 30 5.88 -4.96 8.63
N VAL A 31 6.96 -5.63 8.20
CA VAL A 31 7.59 -5.40 6.89
C VAL A 31 6.60 -5.60 5.74
N TRP A 32 5.65 -6.54 5.86
CA TRP A 32 4.67 -6.79 4.82
C TRP A 32 3.71 -5.62 4.67
N LYS A 33 3.18 -5.11 5.79
CA LYS A 33 2.34 -3.91 5.80
C LYS A 33 3.10 -2.70 5.24
N GLU A 34 4.33 -2.48 5.67
CA GLU A 34 5.15 -1.33 5.23
C GLU A 34 5.47 -1.40 3.73
N PHE A 35 5.75 -2.59 3.20
CA PHE A 35 5.97 -2.78 1.76
C PHE A 35 4.72 -2.50 0.94
N GLN A 36 3.55 -2.92 1.42
CA GLN A 36 2.26 -2.60 0.78
C GLN A 36 1.96 -1.10 0.82
N ASN A 37 2.27 -0.43 1.93
CA ASN A 37 2.12 1.02 2.05
C ASN A 37 3.04 1.74 1.06
N LEU A 38 4.33 1.39 1.01
CA LEU A 38 5.28 1.97 0.06
C LEU A 38 4.81 1.80 -1.39
N THR A 39 4.34 0.61 -1.74
CA THR A 39 3.82 0.33 -3.09
C THR A 39 2.61 1.19 -3.42
N GLY A 40 1.69 1.36 -2.47
CA GLY A 40 0.56 2.28 -2.59
C GLY A 40 1.02 3.71 -2.80
N ASP A 41 1.94 4.22 -1.97
CA ASP A 41 2.50 5.58 -2.06
C ASP A 41 3.07 5.84 -3.46
N VAL A 42 3.86 4.89 -3.97
CA VAL A 42 4.52 4.99 -5.28
C VAL A 42 3.51 4.99 -6.43
N ILE A 43 2.56 4.03 -6.43
CA ILE A 43 1.54 3.94 -7.48
C ILE A 43 0.69 5.19 -7.45
N SER A 44 0.22 5.60 -6.28
CA SER A 44 -0.66 6.75 -6.13
C SER A 44 0.04 8.05 -6.57
N ARG A 45 1.28 8.28 -6.13
CA ARG A 45 2.05 9.48 -6.52
C ARG A 45 2.46 9.47 -7.99
N THR A 46 2.69 8.30 -8.58
CA THR A 46 3.05 8.17 -10.00
C THR A 46 1.85 8.31 -10.93
N ALA A 47 0.74 7.64 -10.61
CA ALA A 47 -0.44 7.58 -11.47
C ALA A 47 -1.40 8.77 -11.30
N PHE A 48 -1.48 9.34 -10.10
CA PHE A 48 -2.45 10.41 -9.78
C PHE A 48 -1.80 11.78 -9.54
N GLY A 49 -0.46 11.86 -9.47
CA GLY A 49 0.27 13.12 -9.40
C GLY A 49 -0.13 13.98 -8.20
N SER A 50 -0.72 15.15 -8.44
CA SER A 50 -1.17 16.06 -7.39
C SER A 50 -2.32 15.51 -6.54
N ASN A 51 -3.10 14.57 -7.08
CA ASN A 51 -4.25 13.95 -6.42
C ASN A 51 -3.89 12.59 -5.81
N TYR A 52 -2.64 12.44 -5.35
CA TYR A 52 -2.15 11.13 -4.90
C TYR A 52 -2.80 10.65 -3.61
N GLU A 53 -3.34 11.55 -2.77
CA GLU A 53 -4.05 11.13 -1.56
C GLU A 53 -5.38 10.46 -1.89
N GLU A 54 -6.14 10.98 -2.86
CA GLU A 54 -7.31 10.31 -3.41
C GLU A 54 -6.90 9.00 -4.09
N GLY A 55 -5.80 9.02 -4.85
CA GLY A 55 -5.23 7.83 -5.48
C GLY A 55 -4.85 6.73 -4.47
N ARG A 56 -4.39 7.11 -3.27
CA ARG A 56 -4.04 6.20 -2.17
C ARG A 56 -5.30 5.52 -1.62
N GLN A 57 -6.39 6.27 -1.44
CA GLN A 57 -7.66 5.72 -1.02
C GLN A 57 -8.22 4.71 -2.04
N ILE A 58 -8.14 5.05 -3.34
CA ILE A 58 -8.56 4.14 -4.42
C ILE A 58 -7.76 2.84 -4.39
N PHE A 59 -6.43 2.91 -4.27
CA PHE A 59 -5.58 1.72 -4.22
C PHE A 59 -5.93 0.81 -3.03
N GLN A 60 -6.17 1.41 -1.86
CA GLN A 60 -6.56 0.66 -0.67
C GLN A 60 -7.90 -0.07 -0.86
N MET A 61 -8.91 0.60 -1.43
CA MET A 61 -10.18 -0.05 -1.76
C MET A 61 -10.02 -1.18 -2.78
N GLN A 62 -9.19 -0.99 -3.83
CA GLN A 62 -8.91 -2.03 -4.82
C GLN A 62 -8.24 -3.26 -4.21
N LYS A 63 -7.33 -3.07 -3.25
CA LYS A 63 -6.68 -4.17 -2.52
C LYS A 63 -7.71 -5.00 -1.74
N GLU A 64 -8.63 -4.34 -1.04
CA GLU A 64 -9.71 -5.01 -0.30
C GLU A 64 -10.66 -5.76 -1.25
N GLN A 65 -11.05 -5.10 -2.34
CA GLN A 65 -11.90 -5.69 -3.36
C GLN A 65 -11.23 -6.91 -4.03
N THR A 66 -9.92 -6.87 -4.27
CA THR A 66 -9.17 -7.98 -4.86
C THR A 66 -9.27 -9.24 -4.01
N VAL A 67 -9.20 -9.12 -2.67
CA VAL A 67 -9.37 -10.26 -1.76
C VAL A 67 -10.78 -10.85 -1.90
N LEU A 68 -11.81 -10.01 -1.96
CA LEU A 68 -13.20 -10.44 -2.13
C LEU A 68 -13.42 -11.11 -3.49
N VAL A 69 -12.88 -10.53 -4.56
CA VAL A 69 -12.96 -11.08 -5.92
C VAL A 69 -12.29 -12.45 -6.00
N ILE A 70 -11.08 -12.61 -5.45
CA ILE A 70 -10.40 -13.91 -5.41
C ILE A 70 -11.25 -14.93 -4.63
N ARG A 71 -11.86 -14.54 -3.51
CA ARG A 71 -12.74 -15.43 -2.74
C ARG A 71 -13.98 -15.82 -3.54
N ALA A 72 -14.59 -14.89 -4.26
CA ALA A 72 -15.74 -15.16 -5.11
C ALA A 72 -15.38 -16.11 -6.27
N LEU A 73 -14.26 -15.87 -6.95
CA LEU A 73 -13.78 -16.70 -8.05
C LEU A 73 -13.40 -18.12 -7.60
N ARG A 74 -12.87 -18.27 -6.39
CA ARG A 74 -12.55 -19.60 -5.81
C ARG A 74 -13.79 -20.34 -5.30
N LYS A 75 -14.92 -19.66 -5.12
CA LYS A 75 -16.17 -20.31 -4.77
C LYS A 75 -16.66 -20.99 -6.05
N ASN A 76 -16.64 -22.33 -6.08
CA ASN A 76 -17.24 -23.09 -7.18
C ASN A 76 -18.72 -22.72 -7.24
N TYR A 77 -19.07 -21.81 -8.14
CA TYR A 77 -20.43 -21.44 -8.41
C TYR A 77 -21.00 -22.51 -9.34
N ILE A 78 -21.79 -23.42 -8.80
CA ILE A 78 -22.61 -24.33 -9.61
C ILE A 78 -24.02 -23.72 -9.63
N PRO A 79 -24.40 -23.01 -10.71
CA PRO A 79 -25.76 -22.51 -10.83
C PRO A 79 -26.74 -23.69 -10.91
N GLY A 80 -27.69 -23.75 -9.98
CA GLY A 80 -28.76 -24.77 -9.96
C GLY A 80 -28.49 -26.02 -9.12
N LEU A 81 -27.44 -26.03 -8.29
CA LEU A 81 -27.14 -27.08 -7.32
C LEU A 81 -27.20 -26.55 -5.88
#